data_AF-A0A1T5DPP4-F1
#
_entry.id   AF-A0A1T5DPP4-F1
#
_cell.length_a   1.000
_cell.length_b   1.000
_cell.length_c   1.000
_cell.angle_alpha   90.00
_cell.angle_beta   90.00
_cell.angle_gamma   90.00
#
_symmetry.space_group_name_H-M   'P 1'
#
loop_
_entity.id
_entity.type
_entity.pdbx_description
1 polymer ?
#
loop_
_entity_poly.entity_id
_entity_poly.type
_entity_poly.pdbx_seq_one_letter_code
_entity_poly.pdbx_strand_id
1 'polypeptide(L)'
;MKDNPFITIFLLICIEIGALYYLDYIDSSFLKKDGAFVLIVLTIPVISIGLSATLDNHRYQKSFKRFSIFLIIVAVIAFAVISYLGALGRAYQH
;
A
#
# COMPACT_ATOMS: atom_id res chain seq x y z
N MET A 1 9.37 -17.32 15.40
CA MET A 1 9.55 -16.17 14.48
C MET A 1 9.61 -16.56 13.00
N LYS A 2 9.65 -17.85 12.63
CA LYS A 2 9.90 -18.32 11.24
C LYS A 2 8.78 -18.00 10.22
N ASP A 3 7.54 -17.84 10.70
CA ASP A 3 6.34 -17.62 9.86
C ASP A 3 5.65 -16.29 10.19
N ASN A 4 6.40 -15.19 10.21
CA ASN A 4 5.84 -13.89 10.56
C ASN A 4 5.41 -13.09 9.31
N PRO A 5 4.11 -12.85 9.08
CA PRO A 5 3.64 -12.07 7.93
C PRO A 5 4.16 -10.63 7.92
N PHE A 6 4.58 -10.09 9.07
CA PHE A 6 5.16 -8.74 9.18
C PHE A 6 6.40 -8.55 8.31
N ILE A 7 7.25 -9.58 8.17
CA ILE A 7 8.51 -9.47 7.39
C ILE A 7 8.19 -9.28 5.90
N THR A 8 7.22 -10.03 5.38
CA THR A 8 6.79 -9.93 3.98
C THR A 8 6.21 -8.56 3.68
N ILE A 9 5.43 -8.01 4.61
CA ILE A 9 4.80 -6.70 4.43
C ILE A 9 5.83 -5.59 4.54
N PHE A 10 6.75 -5.69 5.48
CA PHE A 10 7.88 -4.76 5.58
C PHE A 10 8.70 -4.76 4.28
N LEU A 11 8.98 -5.94 3.72
CA LEU A 11 9.67 -6.05 2.43
C LEU A 11 8.87 -5.39 1.29
N LEU A 12 7.55 -5.60 1.24
CA LEU A 12 6.67 -4.95 0.26
C LEU A 12 6.70 -3.43 0.38
N ILE A 13 6.70 -2.88 1.60
CA ILE A 13 6.87 -1.44 1.86
C ILE A 13 8.22 -0.95 1.34
N CYS A 14 9.32 -1.67 1.63
CA CYS A 14 10.64 -1.28 1.14
C CYS A 14 10.70 -1.28 -0.40
N ILE A 15 10.11 -2.29 -1.06
CA ILE A 15 10.04 -2.37 -2.51
C ILE A 15 9.22 -1.22 -3.08
N GLU A 16 8.08 -0.90 -2.47
CA GLU A 16 7.21 0.20 -2.90
C GLU A 16 7.93 1.55 -2.80
N ILE A 17 8.58 1.83 -1.67
CA ILE A 17 9.37 3.06 -1.48
C ILE A 17 10.47 3.15 -2.55
N GLY A 18 11.19 2.06 -2.79
CA GLY A 18 12.21 2.01 -3.85
C GLY A 18 11.64 2.27 -5.25
N ALA A 19 10.48 1.71 -5.55
CA ALA A 19 9.78 1.94 -6.82
C ALA A 19 9.34 3.41 -6.96
N LEU A 20 8.88 4.05 -5.88
CA LEU A 20 8.52 5.47 -5.89
C LEU A 20 9.73 6.37 -6.14
N TYR A 21 10.85 6.11 -5.46
CA TYR A 21 12.10 6.83 -5.73
C TYR A 21 12.57 6.67 -7.17
N TYR A 22 12.44 5.46 -7.72
CA TYR A 22 12.79 5.21 -9.12
C TYR A 22 11.86 5.96 -10.09
N LEU A 23 10.55 5.95 -9.83
CA LEU A 23 9.56 6.66 -10.65
C LEU A 23 9.72 8.17 -10.59
N ASP A 24 10.15 8.71 -9.44
CA ASP A 24 10.49 10.13 -9.27
C ASP A 24 11.78 10.46 -10.02
N TYR A 25 12.80 9.60 -9.92
CA TYR A 25 14.07 9.77 -10.64
C TYR A 25 13.92 9.86 -12.16
N ILE A 26 13.01 9.07 -12.74
CA ILE A 26 12.74 9.11 -14.19
C ILE A 26 11.77 10.22 -14.61
N ASP A 27 11.45 11.16 -13.71
CA ASP A 27 10.46 12.24 -13.86
C ASP A 27 9.15 11.75 -14.50
N SER A 28 8.66 10.62 -14.00
CA SER A 28 7.45 10.04 -14.56
C SER A 28 6.27 10.97 -14.29
N SER A 29 5.65 11.47 -15.36
CA SER A 29 4.37 12.21 -15.30
C SER A 29 3.25 11.44 -14.60
N PHE A 30 3.47 10.14 -14.38
CA PHE A 30 2.63 9.24 -13.60
C PHE A 30 2.51 9.68 -12.13
N LEU A 31 3.62 10.05 -11.48
CA LEU A 31 3.65 10.52 -10.08
C LEU A 31 2.96 11.88 -9.89
N LYS A 32 2.91 12.69 -10.96
CA LYS A 32 2.33 14.05 -10.96
C LYS A 32 0.80 14.07 -11.08
N LYS A 33 0.14 12.93 -11.29
CA LYS A 33 -1.33 12.82 -11.36
C LYS A 33 -1.90 12.28 -10.05
N ASP A 34 -3.09 12.75 -9.68
CA ASP A 34 -3.85 12.29 -8.50
C ASP A 34 -4.01 10.76 -8.42
N GLY A 35 -3.90 10.04 -9.55
CA GLY A 35 -3.93 8.57 -9.61
C GLY A 35 -2.71 7.86 -9.02
N ALA A 36 -1.57 8.53 -8.85
CA ALA A 36 -0.38 7.94 -8.21
C ALA A 36 -0.65 7.59 -6.75
N PHE A 37 -1.43 8.41 -6.06
CA PHE A 37 -1.76 8.23 -4.66
C PHE A 37 -2.61 6.97 -4.43
N VAL A 38 -3.57 6.72 -5.33
CA VAL A 38 -4.40 5.52 -5.33
C VAL A 38 -3.55 4.26 -5.52
N LEU A 39 -2.57 4.32 -6.44
CA LEU A 39 -1.66 3.21 -6.69
C LEU A 39 -0.80 2.91 -5.46
N ILE A 40 -0.26 3.92 -4.79
CA ILE A 40 0.55 3.74 -3.57
C ILE A 40 -0.30 3.09 -2.47
N VAL A 41 -1.49 3.63 -2.22
CA VAL A 41 -2.31 3.15 -1.11
C VAL A 41 -2.87 1.74 -1.34
N LEU A 42 -3.08 1.33 -2.60
CA LEU A 42 -3.70 0.04 -2.93
C LEU A 42 -2.73 -1.04 -3.44
N THR A 43 -1.50 -0.71 -3.86
CA THR A 43 -0.59 -1.75 -4.39
C THR A 43 -0.18 -2.77 -3.34
N ILE A 44 0.24 -2.36 -2.14
CA ILE A 44 0.60 -3.31 -1.08
C ILE A 44 -0.58 -4.21 -0.67
N PRO A 45 -1.79 -3.68 -0.39
CA PRO A 45 -2.94 -4.52 -0.07
C PRO A 45 -3.29 -5.52 -1.18
N VAL A 46 -3.29 -5.09 -2.45
CA VAL A 46 -3.64 -5.93 -3.60
C VAL A 46 -2.60 -7.04 -3.82
N ILE A 47 -1.31 -6.70 -3.79
CA ILE A 47 -0.22 -7.67 -3.93
C ILE A 47 -0.24 -8.68 -2.76
N SER A 48 -0.54 -8.22 -1.55
CA SER A 48 -0.66 -9.11 -0.37
C SER A 48 -1.82 -10.10 -0.52
N ILE A 49 -2.98 -9.69 -1.06
CA ILE A 49 -4.08 -10.63 -1.34
C ILE A 49 -3.65 -11.66 -2.40
N GLY A 50 -3.01 -11.20 -3.48
CA GLY A 50 -2.53 -12.07 -4.56
C GLY A 50 -1.55 -13.14 -4.06
N LEU A 51 -0.57 -12.74 -3.26
CA LEU A 51 0.36 -13.64 -2.59
C LEU A 51 -0.33 -14.61 -1.63
N SER A 52 -1.39 -14.19 -0.94
CA SER A 52 -2.16 -15.07 -0.07
C SER A 52 -2.88 -16.20 -0.81
N ALA A 53 -3.17 -16.02 -2.10
CA ALA A 53 -3.81 -17.05 -2.94
C ALA A 53 -2.81 -18.11 -3.44
N THR A 54 -1.52 -17.78 -3.54
CA THR A 54 -0.47 -18.68 -4.06
C THR A 54 0.31 -19.43 -2.97
N LEU A 55 0.04 -19.15 -1.69
CA LEU A 55 0.73 -19.78 -0.56
C LEU A 55 0.07 -21.11 -0.17
N ASP A 56 0.80 -22.22 -0.37
CA ASP A 56 0.36 -23.58 0.01
C ASP A 56 0.47 -23.87 1.52
N ASN A 57 1.19 -23.04 2.28
CA ASN A 57 1.38 -23.26 3.72
C ASN A 57 0.15 -22.78 4.51
N HIS A 58 -0.71 -23.73 4.88
CA HIS A 58 -2.02 -23.48 5.48
C HIS A 58 -2.01 -22.59 6.74
N ARG A 59 -0.97 -22.69 7.59
CA ARG A 59 -0.86 -21.91 8.84
C ARG A 59 -0.40 -20.48 8.59
N TYR A 60 0.59 -20.30 7.72
CA TYR A 60 1.11 -18.99 7.34
C TYR A 60 0.07 -18.22 6.50
N GLN A 61 -0.58 -18.89 5.56
CA GLN A 61 -1.62 -18.34 4.70
C GLN A 61 -2.77 -17.72 5.51
N LYS A 62 -3.25 -18.38 6.57
CA LYS A 62 -4.36 -17.87 7.39
C LYS A 62 -3.98 -16.60 8.16
N SER A 63 -2.74 -16.53 8.66
CA SER A 63 -2.21 -15.34 9.34
C SER A 63 -2.01 -14.19 8.36
N PHE A 64 -1.41 -14.47 7.21
CA PHE A 64 -1.14 -13.50 6.15
C PHE A 64 -2.43 -12.93 5.54
N LYS A 65 -3.47 -13.75 5.34
CA LYS A 65 -4.79 -13.30 4.86
C LYS A 65 -5.43 -12.30 5.81
N ARG A 66 -5.44 -12.57 7.12
CA ARG A 66 -5.99 -11.66 8.14
C ARG A 66 -5.23 -10.33 8.16
N PHE A 67 -3.91 -10.40 8.05
CA PHE A 67 -3.06 -9.22 8.02
C PHE A 67 -3.24 -8.39 6.73
N SER A 68 -3.44 -9.06 5.59
CA SER A 68 -3.76 -8.40 4.32
C SER A 68 -5.10 -7.66 4.40
N ILE A 69 -6.13 -8.26 5.01
CA ILE A 69 -7.42 -7.60 5.25
C ILE A 69 -7.24 -6.37 6.15
N PHE A 70 -6.44 -6.49 7.21
CA PHE A 70 -6.11 -5.35 8.07
C PHE A 70 -5.46 -4.21 7.28
N LEU A 71 -4.51 -4.51 6.38
CA LEU A 71 -3.90 -3.49 5.52
C LEU A 71 -4.90 -2.80 4.60
N ILE A 72 -5.87 -3.52 4.02
CA ILE A 72 -6.92 -2.89 3.19
C ILE A 72 -7.70 -1.87 4.02
N ILE A 73 -8.07 -2.22 5.26
CA ILE A 73 -8.81 -1.32 6.14
C ILE A 73 -7.98 -0.07 6.44
N VAL A 74 -6.71 -0.23 6.80
CA VAL A 74 -5.79 0.89 7.06
C VAL A 74 -5.61 1.76 5.81
N ALA A 75 -5.46 1.15 4.64
CA ALA A 75 -5.33 1.84 3.37
C ALA A 75 -6.57 2.68 3.04
N VAL A 76 -7.78 2.14 3.22
CA VAL A 76 -9.04 2.88 3.02
C VAL A 76 -9.14 4.06 3.97
N ILE A 77 -8.79 3.88 5.25
CA ILE A 77 -8.78 4.96 6.25
C ILE A 77 -7.77 6.05 5.86
N ALA A 78 -6.53 5.65 5.54
CA ALA A 78 -5.48 6.58 5.14
C ALA A 78 -5.87 7.37 3.89
N PHE A 79 -6.43 6.70 2.89
CA PHE A 79 -6.94 7.36 1.68
C PHE A 79 -8.01 8.40 2.01
N ALA A 80 -8.99 8.07 2.86
CA ALA A 80 -10.05 8.99 3.24
C ALA A 80 -9.50 10.21 4.01
N VAL A 81 -8.62 9.98 4.98
CA VAL A 81 -8.00 11.06 5.79
C VAL A 81 -7.18 11.99 4.92
N ILE A 82 -6.33 11.46 4.04
CA ILE A 82 -5.45 12.28 3.20
C ILE A 82 -6.26 13.02 2.14
N SER A 83 -7.28 12.38 1.56
CA SER A 83 -8.21 13.05 0.64
C SER A 83 -8.94 14.21 1.32
N TYR A 84 -9.41 14.01 2.56
CA TYR A 84 -10.05 15.06 3.35
C TYR A 84 -9.09 16.21 3.66
N LEU A 85 -7.87 15.91 4.11
CA LEU A 85 -6.84 16.93 4.38
C LEU A 85 -6.45 17.71 3.13
N GLY A 86 -6.32 17.03 1.98
CA GLY A 86 -6.02 17.67 0.70
C GLY A 86 -7.16 18.58 0.21
N ALA A 87 -8.42 18.24 0.48
CA ALA A 87 -9.56 19.12 0.21
C ALA A 87 -9.58 20.33 1.15
N LEU A 88 -9.31 20.11 2.45
CA LEU A 88 -9.26 21.16 3.45
C LEU A 88 -8.13 22.17 3.16
N GLY A 89 -6.94 21.69 2.79
CA GLY A 89 -5.80 22.53 2.43
C GLY A 89 -6.10 23.43 1.22
N ARG A 90 -6.79 22.90 0.20
CA ARG A 90 -7.24 23.69 -0.95
C ARG A 90 -8.29 24.74 -0.58
N ALA A 91 -9.17 24.45 0.37
CA ALA A 91 -10.18 25.39 0.84
C ALA A 91 -9.59 26.57 1.63
N TYR A 92 -8.47 26.36 2.34
CA TYR A 92 -7.77 27.40 3.11
C TYR A 92 -6.73 28.19 2.32
N GLN A 93 -6.42 27.80 1.07
CA GLN A 93 -5.55 28.55 0.16
C GLN A 93 -6.28 29.66 -0.63
N HIS A 94 -7.59 29.84 -0.40
CA HIS A 94 -8.40 30.94 -0.93
C HIS A 94 -8.53 32.10 0.07
#